data_AF-A0A353EVQ2-F1
#
_entry.id   AF-A0A353EVQ2-F1
#
_cell.length_a   1.000
_cell.length_b   1.000
_cell.length_c   1.000
_cell.angle_alpha   90.00
_cell.angle_beta   90.00
_cell.angle_gamma   90.00
#
_symmetry.space_group_name_H-M   'P 1'
#
loop_
_entity.id
_entity.type
_entity.pdbx_description
1 polymer ?
#
loop_
_entity_poly.entity_id
_entity_poly.type
_entity_poly.pdbx_seq_one_letter_code
_entity_poly.pdbx_strand_id
1 'polypeptide(L)'
;MQQRFEQPRIVLRYQKPHNHSSFACCQFTISALSMPKGTGFLSPLYHKTQVLSSPFAKGGKQRMNILLCGASGRMGGEVARLALARGDTVTPVDPRRGLPDASFADILIDFSHPDATAALLAYATGNRLPLCLGTTGQDKGQLHAIRSAAERIPLFRTANFSLGVALLERLLTLSLSVFPNAEIEITETHHSRKRDAPSGTALALADAVRAKCPDRFPRLGRTGYGARDPREIGIHSLRIGNTVGIHEILLDTGGEAFTLRHEAHDRSAYAAGALAAADLLVTKPAGLFGMADLFANLP
;
A
#
# COMPACT_ATOMS: atom_id res chain seq x y z
N MET A 1 17.98 31.18 -34.16
CA MET A 1 16.84 30.53 -34.82
C MET A 1 16.06 29.77 -33.75
N GLN A 2 15.00 30.36 -33.20
CA GLN A 2 14.18 29.71 -32.16
C GLN A 2 13.31 28.63 -32.81
N GLN A 3 13.55 27.36 -32.49
CA GLN A 3 12.64 26.27 -32.86
C GLN A 3 11.44 26.29 -31.89
N ARG A 4 10.26 26.65 -32.41
CA ARG A 4 8.99 26.43 -31.72
C ARG A 4 8.63 24.95 -31.85
N PHE A 5 8.53 24.26 -30.72
CA PHE A 5 7.87 22.95 -30.66
C PHE A 5 6.36 23.18 -30.66
N GLU A 6 5.68 22.84 -31.76
CA GLU A 6 4.23 22.79 -31.78
C GLU A 6 3.76 21.57 -30.96
N GLN A 7 2.99 21.81 -29.90
CA GLN A 7 2.33 20.73 -29.17
C GLN A 7 1.20 20.13 -30.01
N PRO A 8 0.98 18.80 -29.97
CA PRO A 8 -0.10 18.17 -30.70
C PRO A 8 -1.45 18.69 -30.20
N ARG A 9 -2.23 19.28 -31.12
CA ARG A 9 -3.60 19.70 -30.85
C ARG A 9 -4.54 18.51 -30.94
N ILE A 10 -5.19 18.18 -29.82
CA ILE A 10 -6.34 17.27 -29.80
C ILE A 10 -7.53 18.04 -30.39
N VAL A 11 -8.00 17.62 -31.56
CA VAL A 11 -9.22 18.18 -32.17
C VAL A 11 -10.38 17.26 -31.83
N LEU A 12 -11.19 17.65 -30.85
CA LEU A 12 -12.46 17.01 -30.53
C LEU A 12 -13.50 17.48 -31.55
N ARG A 13 -13.96 16.60 -32.45
CA ARG A 13 -15.10 16.88 -33.33
C ARG A 13 -16.36 16.30 -32.72
N TYR A 14 -17.27 17.18 -32.34
CA TYR A 14 -18.65 16.84 -31.98
C TYR A 14 -19.46 16.60 -33.27
N GLN A 15 -20.01 15.42 -33.44
CA GLN A 15 -21.07 15.17 -34.43
C GLN A 15 -22.38 14.96 -33.68
N LYS A 16 -23.37 15.81 -33.99
CA LYS A 16 -24.71 15.70 -33.44
C LYS A 16 -25.44 14.53 -34.15
N PRO A 17 -26.02 13.56 -33.42
CA PRO A 17 -26.79 12.50 -34.06
C PRO A 17 -28.05 13.07 -34.71
N HIS A 18 -28.32 12.65 -35.94
CA HIS A 18 -29.60 12.89 -36.60
C HIS A 18 -30.59 11.80 -36.16
N ASN A 19 -31.73 12.25 -35.64
CA ASN A 19 -32.95 11.54 -35.28
C ASN A 19 -33.11 10.89 -33.89
N HIS A 20 -34.34 11.03 -33.43
CA HIS A 20 -34.88 10.78 -32.10
C HIS A 20 -35.04 9.28 -31.80
N SER A 21 -34.13 8.72 -31.00
CA SER A 21 -34.43 7.64 -30.05
C SER A 21 -33.27 7.52 -29.05
N SER A 22 -33.62 7.57 -27.76
CA SER A 22 -32.70 7.85 -26.66
C SER A 22 -31.85 6.64 -26.27
N PHE A 23 -30.66 6.49 -26.86
CA PHE A 23 -29.50 5.80 -26.26
C PHE A 23 -28.21 6.40 -26.84
N ALA A 24 -27.54 7.27 -26.08
CA ALA A 24 -26.24 7.82 -26.49
C ALA A 24 -25.14 6.79 -26.20
N CYS A 25 -24.75 6.01 -27.22
CA CYS A 25 -23.52 5.23 -27.19
C CYS A 25 -22.36 6.16 -27.62
N CYS A 26 -21.53 6.60 -26.68
CA CYS A 26 -20.28 7.30 -27.00
C CYS A 26 -19.28 6.28 -27.57
N GLN A 27 -19.21 6.15 -28.89
CA GLN A 27 -18.09 5.49 -29.55
C GLN A 27 -16.92 6.47 -29.68
N PHE A 28 -15.82 6.18 -29.00
CA PHE A 28 -14.55 6.88 -29.18
C PHE A 28 -13.72 6.14 -30.24
N THR A 29 -13.52 6.73 -31.41
CA THR A 29 -12.57 6.22 -32.40
C THR A 29 -11.28 7.04 -32.34
N ILE A 30 -10.21 6.44 -31.80
CA ILE A 30 -8.87 7.03 -31.88
C ILE A 30 -8.29 6.66 -33.25
N SER A 31 -8.24 7.62 -34.16
CA SER A 31 -7.50 7.45 -35.42
C SER A 31 -6.05 7.88 -35.19
N ALA A 32 -5.13 6.91 -35.14
CA ALA A 32 -3.70 7.20 -35.07
C ALA A 32 -3.22 7.76 -36.43
N LEU A 33 -2.75 9.00 -36.44
CA LEU A 33 -2.03 9.56 -37.59
C LEU A 33 -0.67 8.87 -37.71
N SER A 34 -0.40 8.33 -38.90
CA SER A 34 0.86 7.69 -39.28
C SER A 34 2.06 8.61 -39.04
N MET A 35 3.05 8.12 -38.28
CA MET A 35 4.35 8.76 -38.10
C MET A 35 5.30 8.38 -39.26
N PRO A 36 6.18 9.30 -39.72
CA PRO A 36 7.18 8.98 -40.73
C PRO A 36 8.23 8.02 -40.19
N LYS A 37 8.61 7.03 -41.01
CA LYS A 37 9.68 6.07 -40.74
C LYS A 37 11.04 6.78 -40.70
N GLY A 38 11.77 6.68 -39.60
CA GLY A 38 13.16 7.15 -39.56
C GLY A 38 13.82 7.13 -38.18
N THR A 39 14.65 6.11 -37.96
CA THR A 39 15.88 6.09 -37.13
C THR A 39 15.85 6.54 -35.67
N GLY A 40 16.14 5.58 -34.78
CA GLY A 40 16.66 5.85 -33.43
C GLY A 40 16.20 4.83 -32.41
N PHE A 41 17.06 3.86 -32.08
CA PHE A 41 16.90 3.00 -30.91
C PHE A 41 16.78 3.89 -29.66
N LEU A 42 15.55 4.08 -29.17
CA LEU A 42 15.30 4.65 -27.85
C LEU A 42 15.46 3.52 -26.84
N SER A 43 16.54 3.58 -26.07
CA SER A 43 16.71 2.80 -24.85
C SER A 43 15.47 3.01 -23.95
N PRO A 44 15.03 1.97 -23.20
CA PRO A 44 13.94 2.16 -22.27
C PRO A 44 14.38 3.20 -21.23
N LEU A 45 13.66 4.31 -21.15
CA LEU A 45 13.69 5.25 -20.04
C LEU A 45 13.35 4.45 -18.77
N TYR A 46 14.37 3.93 -18.10
CA TYR A 46 14.27 3.52 -16.72
C TYR A 46 13.80 4.74 -15.94
N HIS A 47 12.54 4.74 -15.48
CA HIS A 47 12.12 5.62 -14.42
C HIS A 47 13.08 5.37 -13.25
N LYS A 48 14.00 6.30 -13.00
CA LYS A 48 14.68 6.38 -11.71
C LYS A 48 13.55 6.51 -10.69
N THR A 49 13.28 5.43 -9.95
CA THR A 49 12.51 5.50 -8.72
C THR A 49 13.26 6.49 -7.85
N GLN A 50 12.81 7.75 -7.84
CA GLN A 50 13.24 8.67 -6.81
C GLN A 50 12.75 8.05 -5.51
N VAL A 51 13.69 7.62 -4.67
CA VAL A 51 13.41 7.32 -3.28
C VAL A 51 12.89 8.64 -2.73
N LEU A 52 11.56 8.77 -2.64
CA LEU A 52 10.96 9.89 -1.94
C LEU A 52 11.65 9.93 -0.58
N SER A 53 12.35 11.03 -0.30
CA SER A 53 12.90 11.28 1.02
C SER A 53 11.73 11.14 1.99
N SER A 54 11.77 10.09 2.82
CA SER A 54 10.72 9.82 3.78
C SER A 54 10.49 11.10 4.59
N PRO A 55 9.26 11.66 4.64
CA PRO A 55 8.99 12.82 5.49
C PRO A 55 9.20 12.50 6.99
N PHE A 56 9.39 11.22 7.32
CA PHE A 56 9.72 10.73 8.65
C PHE A 56 11.23 10.71 8.94
N ALA A 57 12.10 10.98 7.95
CA ALA A 57 13.53 11.12 8.15
C ALA A 57 13.84 12.50 8.78
N LYS A 58 13.65 12.63 10.10
CA LYS A 58 14.13 13.80 10.85
C LYS A 58 15.58 13.57 11.29
N GLY A 59 16.47 14.48 10.90
CA GLY A 59 17.81 14.61 11.47
C GLY A 59 18.88 13.75 10.79
N GLY A 60 20.04 14.35 10.51
CA GLY A 60 21.12 13.71 9.76
C GLY A 60 21.74 12.49 10.47
N LYS A 61 22.08 11.50 9.63
CA LYS A 61 22.78 10.22 9.87
C LYS A 61 21.88 9.14 10.52
N GLN A 62 21.83 7.89 10.07
CA GLN A 62 22.90 6.99 9.63
C GLN A 62 22.33 5.88 8.73
N ARG A 63 23.19 5.33 7.88
CA ARG A 63 22.99 4.02 7.28
C ARG A 63 22.66 3.01 8.39
N MET A 64 21.58 2.26 8.25
CA MET A 64 21.21 1.21 9.21
C MET A 64 21.88 -0.11 8.89
N ASN A 65 22.19 -0.89 9.92
CA ASN A 65 22.52 -2.30 9.80
C ASN A 65 21.27 -3.14 10.05
N ILE A 66 20.71 -3.65 8.95
CA ILE A 66 19.42 -4.36 8.94
C ILE A 66 19.68 -5.87 8.89
N LEU A 67 19.18 -6.60 9.89
CA LEU A 67 18.97 -8.04 9.76
C LEU A 67 17.66 -8.26 9.00
N LEU A 68 17.70 -9.04 7.91
CA LEU A 68 16.52 -9.24 7.06
C LEU A 68 16.17 -10.72 6.93
N CYS A 69 15.06 -11.12 7.57
CA CYS A 69 14.47 -12.43 7.39
C CYS A 69 13.58 -12.44 6.14
N GLY A 70 13.78 -13.44 5.27
CA GLY A 70 13.05 -13.54 4.00
C GLY A 70 13.63 -12.72 2.85
N ALA A 71 14.93 -12.37 2.90
CA ALA A 71 15.62 -11.57 1.87
C ALA A 71 15.56 -12.17 0.44
N SER A 72 15.43 -13.50 0.31
CA SER A 72 15.28 -14.17 -0.99
C SER A 72 13.84 -14.15 -1.54
N GLY A 73 12.86 -13.71 -0.74
CA GLY A 73 11.48 -13.57 -1.15
C GLY A 73 11.23 -12.32 -2.00
N ARG A 74 10.05 -12.23 -2.63
CA ARG A 74 9.67 -11.08 -3.48
C ARG A 74 9.68 -9.75 -2.71
N MET A 75 9.19 -9.74 -1.47
CA MET A 75 9.16 -8.54 -0.63
C MET A 75 10.52 -8.28 0.03
N GLY A 76 11.13 -9.29 0.65
CA GLY A 76 12.46 -9.12 1.26
C GLY A 76 13.53 -8.69 0.25
N GLY A 77 13.51 -9.24 -0.96
CA GLY A 77 14.43 -8.82 -2.03
C GLY A 77 14.26 -7.36 -2.41
N GLU A 78 13.04 -6.85 -2.44
CA GLU A 78 12.77 -5.44 -2.74
C GLU A 78 13.17 -4.52 -1.58
N VAL A 79 12.95 -4.94 -0.33
CA VAL A 79 13.45 -4.23 0.86
C VAL A 79 14.98 -4.17 0.84
N ALA A 80 15.66 -5.29 0.58
CA ALA A 80 17.11 -5.33 0.47
C ALA A 80 17.63 -4.39 -0.62
N ARG A 81 17.00 -4.42 -1.80
CA ARG A 81 17.36 -3.57 -2.93
C ARG A 81 17.25 -2.08 -2.58
N LEU A 82 16.14 -1.65 -1.97
CA LEU A 82 15.93 -0.26 -1.59
C LEU A 82 16.86 0.18 -0.44
N ALA A 83 17.06 -0.68 0.57
CA ALA A 83 17.97 -0.41 1.68
C ALA A 83 19.40 -0.19 1.19
N LEU A 84 19.92 -1.09 0.35
CA LEU A 84 21.25 -0.96 -0.24
C LEU A 84 21.37 0.31 -1.10
N ALA A 85 20.33 0.66 -1.87
CA ALA A 85 20.31 1.89 -2.66
C ALA A 85 20.33 3.16 -1.79
N ARG A 86 19.80 3.10 -0.56
CA ARG A 86 19.86 4.16 0.45
C ARG A 86 21.20 4.21 1.18
N GLY A 87 22.03 3.18 1.03
CA GLY A 87 23.34 3.03 1.64
C GLY A 87 23.33 2.23 2.96
N ASP A 88 22.20 1.63 3.32
CA ASP A 88 22.09 0.74 4.49
C ASP A 88 22.86 -0.57 4.25
N THR A 89 23.26 -1.24 5.33
CA THR A 89 23.81 -2.60 5.29
C THR A 89 22.67 -3.59 5.48
N VAL A 90 22.61 -4.62 4.65
CA VAL A 90 21.60 -5.69 4.78
C VAL A 90 22.31 -7.02 5.00
N THR A 91 22.03 -7.66 6.13
CA THR A 91 22.49 -9.01 6.45
C THR A 91 21.29 -9.97 6.40
N PRO A 92 21.18 -10.82 5.37
CA PRO A 92 20.13 -11.84 5.32
C PRO A 92 20.23 -12.82 6.49
N VAL A 93 19.10 -13.15 7.10
CA VAL A 93 19.02 -14.14 8.19
C VAL A 93 17.91 -15.18 7.92
N ASP A 94 18.10 -16.39 8.44
CA ASP A 94 17.10 -17.47 8.41
C ASP A 94 17.16 -18.23 9.74
N PRO A 95 16.12 -18.15 10.58
CA PRO A 95 16.10 -18.86 11.87
C PRO A 95 16.40 -20.36 11.77
N ARG A 96 16.10 -21.00 10.63
CA ARG A 96 16.36 -22.44 10.41
C ARG A 96 17.83 -22.77 10.24
N ARG A 97 18.66 -21.76 9.94
CA ARG A 97 20.12 -21.88 9.76
C ARG A 97 20.90 -21.30 10.93
N GLY A 98 20.20 -20.88 12.00
CA GLY A 98 20.76 -20.08 13.07
C GLY A 98 20.77 -18.58 12.77
N LEU A 99 20.83 -17.79 13.83
CA LEU A 99 20.87 -16.33 13.77
C LEU A 99 22.25 -15.85 14.24
N PRO A 100 22.82 -14.80 13.61
CA PRO A 100 24.16 -14.30 13.94
C PRO A 100 24.16 -13.56 15.28
N ASP A 101 25.34 -13.10 15.72
CA ASP A 101 25.41 -12.06 16.74
C ASP A 101 24.67 -10.79 16.28
N ALA A 102 23.90 -10.17 17.17
CA ALA A 102 23.07 -9.00 16.87
C ALA A 102 23.75 -7.67 17.24
N SER A 103 24.95 -7.70 17.84
CA SER A 103 25.60 -6.51 18.43
C SER A 103 25.82 -5.34 17.46
N PHE A 104 25.91 -5.62 16.15
CA PHE A 104 26.08 -4.63 15.10
C PHE A 104 24.76 -4.13 14.49
N ALA A 105 23.65 -4.81 14.76
CA ALA A 105 22.38 -4.59 14.09
C ALA A 105 21.55 -3.50 14.79
N ASP A 106 20.94 -2.64 13.98
CA ASP A 106 20.02 -1.61 14.47
C ASP A 106 18.58 -2.12 14.52
N ILE A 107 18.22 -3.04 13.62
CA ILE A 107 16.85 -3.56 13.49
C ILE A 107 16.80 -4.92 12.79
N LEU A 108 15.78 -5.70 13.13
CA LEU A 108 15.37 -6.90 12.41
C LEU A 108 14.06 -6.64 11.64
N ILE A 109 14.06 -6.92 10.34
CA ILE A 109 12.88 -6.85 9.47
C ILE A 109 12.52 -8.26 9.00
N ASP A 110 11.23 -8.59 9.03
CA ASP A 110 10.72 -9.91 8.68
C ASP A 110 9.62 -9.87 7.61
N PHE A 111 9.92 -10.49 6.46
CA PHE A 111 8.97 -10.79 5.38
C PHE A 111 9.01 -12.28 5.00
N SER A 112 9.02 -13.16 6.01
CA SER A 112 9.18 -14.61 5.84
C SER A 112 7.85 -15.38 5.97
N HIS A 113 7.76 -16.31 6.91
CA HIS A 113 6.63 -17.22 7.14
C HIS A 113 6.26 -17.23 8.63
N PRO A 114 4.98 -17.42 9.01
CA PRO A 114 4.55 -17.44 10.41
C PRO A 114 5.38 -18.35 11.32
N ASP A 115 5.89 -19.48 10.82
CA ASP A 115 6.71 -20.42 11.60
C ASP A 115 8.01 -19.81 12.11
N ALA A 116 8.55 -18.78 11.43
CA ALA A 116 9.74 -18.06 11.86
C ALA A 116 9.45 -17.11 13.03
N THR A 117 8.19 -16.71 13.24
CA THR A 117 7.79 -15.65 14.18
C THR A 117 8.32 -15.91 15.59
N ALA A 118 8.15 -17.12 16.13
CA ALA A 118 8.57 -17.44 17.50
C ALA A 118 10.08 -17.29 17.70
N ALA A 119 10.88 -17.81 16.77
CA ALA A 119 12.34 -17.72 16.84
C ALA A 119 12.83 -16.27 16.70
N LEU A 120 12.23 -15.50 15.78
CA LEU A 120 12.56 -14.09 15.59
C LEU A 120 12.19 -13.23 16.81
N LEU A 121 11.03 -13.49 17.43
CA LEU A 121 10.62 -12.81 18.67
C LEU A 121 11.58 -13.10 19.82
N ALA A 122 11.95 -14.37 20.01
CA ALA A 122 12.89 -14.76 21.05
C ALA A 122 14.27 -14.09 20.84
N TYR A 123 14.76 -14.11 19.59
CA TYR A 123 16.02 -13.48 19.22
C TYR A 123 16.01 -11.96 19.40
N ALA A 124 14.99 -11.27 18.89
CA ALA A 124 14.87 -9.82 19.00
C ALA A 124 14.77 -9.40 20.48
N THR A 125 13.95 -10.10 21.26
CA THR A 125 13.77 -9.83 22.69
C THR A 125 15.04 -10.08 23.50
N GLY A 126 15.77 -11.17 23.22
CA GLY A 126 17.03 -11.50 23.89
C GLY A 126 18.13 -10.47 23.65
N ASN A 127 18.15 -9.86 22.46
CA ASN A 127 19.13 -8.85 22.07
C ASN A 127 18.66 -7.40 22.27
N ARG A 128 17.43 -7.18 22.75
CA ARG A 128 16.78 -5.86 22.80
C ARG A 128 16.75 -5.15 21.43
N LEU A 129 16.60 -5.91 20.36
CA LEU A 129 16.61 -5.42 18.99
C LEU A 129 15.19 -5.03 18.56
N PRO A 130 14.98 -3.83 17.99
CA PRO A 130 13.72 -3.48 17.33
C PRO A 130 13.33 -4.50 16.26
N LEU A 131 12.03 -4.78 16.15
CA LEU A 131 11.52 -5.79 15.23
C LEU A 131 10.36 -5.27 14.38
N CYS A 132 10.54 -5.31 13.06
CA CYS A 132 9.51 -4.99 12.08
C CYS A 132 8.94 -6.28 11.46
N LEU A 133 7.73 -6.67 11.85
CA LEU A 133 7.03 -7.86 11.38
C LEU A 133 6.05 -7.54 10.25
N GLY A 134 6.38 -8.00 9.03
CA GLY A 134 5.50 -7.99 7.86
C GLY A 134 4.90 -9.33 7.48
N THR A 135 5.35 -10.39 8.12
CA THR A 135 4.74 -11.71 7.98
C THR A 135 3.27 -11.66 8.40
N THR A 136 2.41 -12.30 7.62
CA THR A 136 0.97 -12.44 7.90
C THR A 136 0.62 -13.91 8.16
N GLY A 137 -0.52 -14.17 8.81
CA GLY A 137 -1.03 -15.53 9.03
C GLY A 137 -0.68 -16.10 10.40
N GLN A 138 -0.35 -15.24 11.38
CA GLN A 138 -0.12 -15.69 12.74
C GLN A 138 -1.39 -16.19 13.42
N ASP A 139 -1.25 -17.27 14.18
CA ASP A 139 -2.33 -17.77 15.03
C ASP A 139 -2.51 -16.93 16.31
N LYS A 140 -3.52 -17.27 17.13
CA LYS A 140 -3.82 -16.56 18.37
C LYS A 140 -2.67 -16.59 19.38
N GLY A 141 -1.94 -17.70 19.48
CA GLY A 141 -0.81 -17.84 20.39
C GLY A 141 0.38 -16.99 19.96
N GLN A 142 0.68 -16.98 18.66
CA GLN A 142 1.70 -16.11 18.07
C GLN A 142 1.33 -14.64 18.22
N LEU A 143 0.07 -14.24 18.03
CA LEU A 143 -0.38 -12.88 18.28
C LEU A 143 -0.27 -12.46 19.76
N HIS A 144 -0.42 -13.40 20.69
CA HIS A 144 -0.16 -13.15 22.11
C HIS A 144 1.34 -12.95 22.37
N ALA A 145 2.18 -13.84 21.84
CA ALA A 145 3.64 -13.73 21.95
C ALA A 145 4.18 -12.42 21.37
N ILE A 146 3.63 -11.95 20.25
CA ILE A 146 3.97 -10.64 19.67
C ILE A 146 3.67 -9.51 20.66
N ARG A 147 2.50 -9.53 21.32
CA ARG A 147 2.14 -8.51 22.31
C ARG A 147 3.08 -8.55 23.52
N SER A 148 3.39 -9.74 24.04
CA SER A 148 4.32 -9.89 25.16
C SER A 148 5.74 -9.44 24.81
N ALA A 149 6.21 -9.69 23.59
CA ALA A 149 7.51 -9.19 23.14
C ALA A 149 7.52 -7.65 23.04
N ALA A 150 6.42 -7.05 22.58
CA ALA A 150 6.28 -5.60 22.47
C ALA A 150 6.36 -4.88 23.82
N GLU A 151 6.13 -5.55 24.95
CA GLU A 151 6.37 -4.98 26.29
C GLU A 151 7.87 -4.77 26.58
N ARG A 152 8.76 -5.43 25.83
CA ARG A 152 10.20 -5.47 26.08
C ARG A 152 11.03 -4.82 24.99
N ILE A 153 10.53 -4.80 23.75
CA ILE A 153 11.20 -4.22 22.59
C ILE A 153 10.25 -3.37 21.74
N PRO A 154 10.77 -2.41 20.97
CA PRO A 154 9.98 -1.74 19.95
C PRO A 154 9.59 -2.77 18.87
N LEU A 155 8.29 -2.98 18.67
CA LEU A 155 7.79 -3.94 17.69
C LEU A 155 6.80 -3.27 16.76
N PHE A 156 7.10 -3.25 15.47
CA PHE A 156 6.18 -2.79 14.44
C PHE A 156 5.51 -3.98 13.76
N ARG A 157 4.18 -3.97 13.64
CA ARG A 157 3.45 -5.03 12.94
C ARG A 157 2.40 -4.44 12.00
N THR A 158 2.43 -4.89 10.75
CA THR A 158 1.35 -4.62 9.78
C THR A 158 1.27 -5.73 8.75
N ALA A 159 0.07 -5.94 8.20
CA ALA A 159 -0.12 -6.80 7.02
C ALA A 159 0.17 -6.06 5.70
N ASN A 160 0.24 -4.73 5.73
CA ASN A 160 0.46 -3.89 4.56
C ASN A 160 1.34 -2.69 4.94
N PHE A 161 2.53 -2.60 4.33
CA PHE A 161 3.47 -1.50 4.54
C PHE A 161 3.27 -0.32 3.59
N SER A 162 2.25 -0.30 2.73
CA SER A 162 2.02 0.85 1.87
C SER A 162 1.62 2.06 2.72
N LEU A 163 2.50 3.07 2.76
CA LEU A 163 2.20 4.37 3.35
C LEU A 163 0.99 5.01 2.68
N GLY A 164 0.84 4.81 1.36
CA GLY A 164 -0.30 5.33 0.60
C GLY A 164 -1.63 4.70 1.00
N VAL A 165 -1.66 3.38 1.28
CA VAL A 165 -2.86 2.71 1.81
C VAL A 165 -3.19 3.21 3.22
N ALA A 166 -2.16 3.37 4.07
CA ALA A 166 -2.38 3.87 5.42
C ALA A 166 -2.88 5.33 5.42
N LEU A 167 -2.41 6.15 4.48
CA LEU A 167 -2.92 7.50 4.26
C LEU A 167 -4.35 7.48 3.72
N LEU A 168 -4.66 6.57 2.79
CA LEU A 168 -6.01 6.39 2.25
C LEU A 168 -7.01 6.08 3.37
N GLU A 169 -6.67 5.18 4.29
CA GLU A 169 -7.49 4.85 5.46
C GLU A 169 -7.67 6.06 6.40
N ARG A 170 -6.61 6.84 6.64
CA ARG A 170 -6.69 8.07 7.45
C ARG A 170 -7.59 9.12 6.79
N LEU A 171 -7.47 9.31 5.47
CA LEU A 171 -8.31 10.23 4.70
C LEU A 171 -9.77 9.79 4.72
N LEU A 172 -10.05 8.50 4.53
CA LEU A 172 -11.39 7.94 4.68
C LEU A 172 -11.96 8.26 6.07
N THR A 173 -11.20 7.98 7.12
CA THR A 173 -11.62 8.21 8.51
C THR A 173 -11.92 9.69 8.79
N LEU A 174 -11.10 10.59 8.24
CA LEU A 174 -11.32 12.03 8.31
C LEU A 174 -12.60 12.42 7.56
N SER A 175 -12.77 11.93 6.33
CA SER A 175 -13.96 12.18 5.52
C SER A 175 -15.24 11.74 6.22
N LEU A 176 -15.24 10.60 6.92
CA LEU A 176 -16.39 10.12 7.69
C LEU A 176 -16.70 10.96 8.93
N SER A 177 -15.70 11.66 9.46
CA SER A 177 -15.91 12.59 10.58
C SER A 177 -16.58 13.89 10.12
N VAL A 178 -16.43 14.26 8.85
CA VAL A 178 -17.10 15.41 8.23
C VAL A 178 -18.46 15.01 7.63
N PHE A 179 -18.52 13.84 6.96
CA PHE A 179 -19.69 13.35 6.23
C PHE A 179 -20.12 11.96 6.73
N PRO A 180 -20.67 11.84 7.96
CA PRO A 180 -20.99 10.56 8.58
C PRO A 180 -22.08 9.76 7.84
N ASN A 181 -22.92 10.46 7.06
CA ASN A 181 -24.03 9.89 6.31
C ASN A 181 -23.71 9.65 4.83
N ALA A 182 -22.46 9.89 4.39
CA ALA A 182 -22.10 9.66 2.99
C ALA A 182 -22.36 8.20 2.58
N GLU A 183 -22.87 7.98 1.37
CA GLU A 183 -22.83 6.67 0.74
C GLU A 183 -21.38 6.32 0.43
N ILE A 184 -21.02 5.03 0.56
CA ILE A 184 -19.63 4.58 0.42
C ILE A 184 -19.58 3.40 -0.54
N GLU A 185 -18.77 3.54 -1.58
CA GLU A 185 -18.40 2.45 -2.49
C GLU A 185 -16.88 2.26 -2.47
N ILE A 186 -16.44 1.04 -2.21
CA ILE A 186 -15.05 0.62 -2.28
C ILE A 186 -14.88 -0.23 -3.53
N THR A 187 -14.00 0.18 -4.43
CA THR A 187 -13.60 -0.66 -5.56
C THR A 187 -12.12 -1.02 -5.44
N GLU A 188 -11.78 -2.24 -5.79
CA GLU A 188 -10.40 -2.71 -5.81
C GLU A 188 -10.09 -3.48 -7.09
N THR A 189 -8.94 -3.20 -7.69
CA THR A 189 -8.46 -3.88 -8.90
C THR A 189 -7.11 -4.53 -8.64
N HIS A 190 -7.02 -5.82 -8.93
CA HIS A 190 -5.77 -6.58 -8.87
C HIS A 190 -5.63 -7.47 -10.09
N HIS A 191 -4.44 -8.05 -10.25
CA HIS A 191 -4.12 -9.00 -11.30
C HIS A 191 -5.07 -10.21 -11.32
N SER A 192 -5.23 -10.83 -12.48
CA SER A 192 -6.15 -11.98 -12.68
C SER A 192 -5.85 -13.21 -11.80
N ARG A 193 -4.61 -13.35 -11.32
CA ARG A 193 -4.17 -14.47 -10.47
C ARG A 193 -4.50 -14.32 -8.98
N LYS A 194 -5.07 -13.19 -8.55
CA LYS A 194 -5.34 -12.93 -7.11
C LYS A 194 -6.56 -13.75 -6.70
N ARG A 195 -6.40 -14.61 -5.70
CA ARG A 195 -7.39 -15.63 -5.31
C ARG A 195 -8.46 -15.10 -4.36
N ASP A 196 -8.07 -14.24 -3.42
CA ASP A 196 -8.98 -13.62 -2.46
C ASP A 196 -9.76 -12.48 -3.11
N ALA A 197 -11.04 -12.35 -2.77
CA ALA A 197 -11.91 -11.22 -3.10
C ALA A 197 -13.00 -11.08 -2.02
N PRO A 198 -13.19 -9.89 -1.40
CA PRO A 198 -12.37 -8.68 -1.55
C PRO A 198 -10.93 -8.84 -1.07
N SER A 199 -10.04 -7.97 -1.55
CA SER A 199 -8.67 -7.89 -1.05
C SER A 199 -8.65 -7.54 0.44
N GLY A 200 -7.63 -8.01 1.17
CA GLY A 200 -7.46 -7.66 2.58
C GLY A 200 -7.44 -6.16 2.86
N THR A 201 -6.91 -5.34 1.95
CA THR A 201 -6.98 -3.87 2.07
C THR A 201 -8.40 -3.33 1.92
N ALA A 202 -9.22 -3.88 1.01
CA ALA A 202 -10.62 -3.46 0.89
C ALA A 202 -11.44 -3.82 2.14
N LEU A 203 -11.17 -4.99 2.74
CA LEU A 203 -11.78 -5.37 4.01
C LEU A 203 -11.33 -4.45 5.15
N ALA A 204 -10.04 -4.11 5.24
CA ALA A 204 -9.52 -3.18 6.23
C ALA A 204 -10.15 -1.78 6.10
N LEU A 205 -10.33 -1.29 4.88
CA LEU A 205 -11.03 -0.03 4.63
C LEU A 205 -12.50 -0.09 5.09
N ALA A 206 -13.21 -1.19 4.81
CA ALA A 206 -14.57 -1.38 5.29
C ALA A 206 -14.64 -1.47 6.83
N ASP A 207 -13.67 -2.13 7.47
CA ASP A 207 -13.57 -2.16 8.93
C ASP A 207 -13.28 -0.77 9.52
N ALA A 208 -12.46 0.05 8.85
CA ALA A 208 -12.25 1.44 9.25
C ALA A 208 -13.54 2.27 9.17
N VAL A 209 -14.39 2.05 8.15
CA VAL A 209 -15.73 2.64 8.11
C VAL A 209 -16.55 2.19 9.32
N ARG A 210 -16.60 0.88 9.61
CA ARG A 210 -17.39 0.33 10.72
C ARG A 210 -16.90 0.78 12.09
N ALA A 211 -15.60 1.01 12.25
CA ALA A 211 -15.05 1.56 13.48
C ALA A 211 -15.57 2.99 13.76
N LYS A 212 -15.91 3.76 12.72
CA LYS A 212 -16.51 5.10 12.85
C LYS A 212 -18.04 5.08 12.82
N CYS A 213 -18.63 4.15 12.08
CA CYS A 213 -20.06 4.01 11.88
C CYS A 213 -20.47 2.54 12.13
N PRO A 214 -20.67 2.13 13.40
CA PRO A 214 -20.83 0.72 13.80
C PRO A 214 -22.00 -0.02 13.12
N ASP A 215 -23.06 0.71 12.77
CA ASP A 215 -24.26 0.14 12.13
C ASP A 215 -24.11 -0.18 10.65
N ARG A 216 -22.97 0.20 10.04
CA ARG A 216 -22.68 -0.07 8.63
C ARG A 216 -22.18 -1.50 8.41
N PHE A 217 -22.49 -2.06 7.25
CA PHE A 217 -22.12 -3.44 6.90
C PHE A 217 -21.65 -3.55 5.44
N PRO A 218 -20.66 -4.40 5.14
CA PRO A 218 -20.18 -4.59 3.78
C PRO A 218 -21.22 -5.33 2.92
N ARG A 219 -21.41 -4.85 1.69
CA ARG A 219 -22.18 -5.52 0.65
C ARG A 219 -21.28 -5.85 -0.53
N LEU A 220 -21.12 -7.14 -0.81
CA LEU A 220 -20.18 -7.64 -1.82
C LEU A 220 -20.88 -7.77 -3.17
N GLY A 221 -20.61 -6.83 -4.08
CA GLY A 221 -21.26 -6.77 -5.38
C GLY A 221 -22.77 -6.51 -5.32
N ARG A 222 -23.36 -6.28 -6.50
CA ARG A 222 -24.79 -6.04 -6.66
C ARG A 222 -25.29 -6.73 -7.93
N THR A 223 -26.43 -7.41 -7.82
CA THR A 223 -27.14 -8.07 -8.92
C THR A 223 -28.64 -7.95 -8.73
N GLY A 224 -29.41 -7.81 -9.80
CA GLY A 224 -30.88 -7.74 -9.75
C GLY A 224 -31.45 -6.35 -9.42
N TYR A 225 -32.71 -6.32 -8.96
CA TYR A 225 -33.47 -5.10 -8.68
C TYR A 225 -33.56 -4.83 -7.17
N GLY A 226 -33.39 -3.57 -6.76
CA GLY A 226 -33.58 -3.15 -5.38
C GLY A 226 -32.89 -1.82 -5.08
N ALA A 227 -33.47 -1.04 -4.18
CA ALA A 227 -32.85 0.17 -3.66
C ALA A 227 -31.61 -0.18 -2.79
N ARG A 228 -30.70 0.79 -2.65
CA ARG A 228 -29.55 0.71 -1.74
C ARG A 228 -30.03 0.80 -0.29
N ASP A 229 -29.48 0.00 0.63
CA ASP A 229 -29.59 0.29 2.06
C ASP A 229 -28.57 1.40 2.41
N PRO A 230 -28.98 2.54 3.00
CA PRO A 230 -28.05 3.63 3.34
C PRO A 230 -26.87 3.22 4.24
N ARG A 231 -26.98 2.10 4.95
CA ARG A 231 -25.93 1.57 5.83
C ARG A 231 -24.94 0.65 5.11
N GLU A 232 -25.20 0.27 3.87
CA GLU A 232 -24.33 -0.64 3.14
C GLU A 232 -23.04 0.06 2.68
N ILE A 233 -21.91 -0.62 2.87
CA ILE A 233 -20.60 -0.29 2.31
C ILE A 233 -20.44 -1.17 1.09
N GLY A 234 -20.65 -0.64 -0.11
CA GLY A 234 -20.52 -1.42 -1.33
C GLY A 234 -19.06 -1.78 -1.58
N ILE A 235 -18.79 -3.03 -1.95
CA ILE A 235 -17.45 -3.50 -2.27
C ILE A 235 -17.45 -4.25 -3.60
N HIS A 236 -16.61 -3.80 -4.53
CA HIS A 236 -16.46 -4.38 -5.86
C HIS A 236 -15.01 -4.77 -6.14
N SER A 237 -14.81 -6.02 -6.55
CA SER A 237 -13.48 -6.59 -6.83
C SER A 237 -13.30 -6.89 -8.30
N LEU A 238 -12.32 -6.22 -8.93
CA LEU A 238 -11.93 -6.41 -10.32
C LEU A 238 -10.64 -7.25 -10.38
N ARG A 239 -10.60 -8.21 -11.31
CA ARG A 239 -9.47 -9.10 -11.55
C ARG A 239 -9.04 -9.00 -13.01
N ILE A 240 -8.01 -8.21 -13.29
CA ILE A 240 -7.60 -7.89 -14.66
C ILE A 240 -6.09 -7.79 -14.80
N GLY A 241 -5.56 -8.40 -15.86
CA GLY A 241 -4.16 -8.27 -16.28
C GLY A 241 -3.15 -8.52 -15.17
N ASN A 242 -2.17 -7.61 -15.07
CA ASN A 242 -1.05 -7.66 -14.13
C ASN A 242 -1.11 -6.55 -13.05
N THR A 243 -2.26 -5.91 -12.84
CA THR A 243 -2.42 -4.82 -11.88
C THR A 243 -1.93 -5.23 -10.49
N VAL A 244 -1.01 -4.45 -9.90
CA VAL A 244 -0.44 -4.74 -8.58
C VAL A 244 -1.49 -4.54 -7.50
N GLY A 245 -2.18 -3.40 -7.53
CA GLY A 245 -3.31 -3.10 -6.66
C GLY A 245 -3.76 -1.66 -6.84
N ILE A 246 -5.05 -1.47 -7.08
CA ILE A 246 -5.72 -0.16 -7.10
C ILE A 246 -6.87 -0.25 -6.10
N HIS A 247 -7.02 0.77 -5.27
CA HIS A 247 -8.10 0.89 -4.29
C HIS A 247 -8.72 2.27 -4.42
N GLU A 248 -10.03 2.32 -4.64
CA GLU A 248 -10.79 3.56 -4.74
C GLU A 248 -11.94 3.54 -3.76
N ILE A 249 -12.17 4.67 -3.11
CA ILE A 249 -13.29 4.89 -2.21
C ILE A 249 -14.05 6.10 -2.74
N LEU A 250 -15.26 5.85 -3.21
CA LEU A 250 -16.21 6.90 -3.56
C LEU A 250 -17.06 7.20 -2.33
N LEU A 251 -17.12 8.49 -1.98
CA LEU A 251 -18.02 9.01 -0.96
C LEU A 251 -18.98 9.99 -1.63
N ASP A 252 -20.27 9.78 -1.46
CA ASP A 252 -21.33 10.62 -2.02
C ASP A 252 -22.25 11.14 -0.90
N THR A 253 -22.49 12.45 -0.85
CA THR A 253 -23.29 13.10 0.19
C THR A 253 -24.72 13.42 -0.27
N GLY A 254 -25.08 13.07 -1.51
CA GLY A 254 -26.31 13.41 -2.20
C GLY A 254 -26.25 14.74 -2.96
N GLY A 255 -25.35 15.66 -2.58
CA GLY A 255 -25.12 16.93 -3.28
C GLY A 255 -23.78 17.00 -4.00
N GLU A 256 -22.77 16.29 -3.48
CA GLU A 256 -21.43 16.20 -4.05
C GLU A 256 -20.83 14.82 -3.80
N ALA A 257 -19.83 14.48 -4.60
CA ALA A 257 -19.09 13.24 -4.46
C ALA A 257 -17.59 13.49 -4.63
N PHE A 258 -16.79 12.71 -3.92
CA PHE A 258 -15.34 12.72 -4.05
C PHE A 258 -14.79 11.30 -4.00
N THR A 259 -13.64 11.11 -4.64
CA THR A 259 -12.99 9.81 -4.73
C THR A 259 -11.59 9.88 -4.14
N LEU A 260 -11.32 8.97 -3.20
CA LEU A 260 -9.98 8.73 -2.68
C LEU A 260 -9.40 7.52 -3.39
N ARG A 261 -8.28 7.70 -4.09
CA ARG A 261 -7.65 6.65 -4.92
C ARG A 261 -6.21 6.40 -4.51
N HIS A 262 -5.87 5.14 -4.31
CA HIS A 262 -4.50 4.64 -4.18
C HIS A 262 -4.20 3.66 -5.30
N GLU A 263 -3.04 3.81 -5.94
CA GLU A 263 -2.55 2.91 -6.98
C GLU A 263 -1.10 2.53 -6.68
N ALA A 264 -0.86 1.22 -6.52
CA ALA A 264 0.48 0.68 -6.42
C ALA A 264 0.99 0.34 -7.83
N HIS A 265 2.10 0.95 -8.24
CA HIS A 265 2.75 0.64 -9.51
C HIS A 265 3.62 -0.62 -9.42
N ASP A 266 4.30 -0.80 -8.29
CA ASP A 266 5.16 -1.96 -8.02
C ASP A 266 5.33 -2.20 -6.50
N ARG A 267 6.22 -3.14 -6.15
CA ARG A 267 6.46 -3.54 -4.75
C ARG A 267 7.30 -2.54 -3.96
N SER A 268 7.94 -1.58 -4.62
CA SER A 268 8.79 -0.58 -3.96
C SER A 268 7.98 0.27 -2.99
N ALA A 269 6.68 0.46 -3.24
CA ALA A 269 5.78 1.18 -2.34
C ALA A 269 5.71 0.54 -0.94
N TYR A 270 5.64 -0.78 -0.86
CA TYR A 270 5.59 -1.50 0.41
C TYR A 270 6.97 -1.58 1.05
N ALA A 271 8.03 -1.79 0.26
CA ALA A 271 9.39 -1.83 0.76
C ALA A 271 9.83 -0.48 1.35
N ALA A 272 9.46 0.63 0.71
CA ALA A 272 9.68 1.99 1.22
C ALA A 272 9.00 2.20 2.58
N GLY A 273 7.77 1.72 2.75
CA GLY A 273 7.08 1.83 4.03
C GLY A 273 7.67 0.92 5.12
N ALA A 274 8.24 -0.24 4.76
CA ALA A 274 8.98 -1.08 5.69
C ALA A 274 10.24 -0.36 6.22
N LEU A 275 10.96 0.34 5.34
CA LEU A 275 12.09 1.17 5.73
C LEU A 275 11.67 2.38 6.56
N ALA A 276 10.54 3.02 6.24
CA ALA A 276 10.00 4.10 7.06
C ALA A 276 9.58 3.61 8.47
N ALA A 277 8.99 2.41 8.55
CA ALA A 277 8.71 1.76 9.82
C ALA A 277 9.99 1.46 10.60
N ALA A 278 11.05 1.00 9.92
CA ALA A 278 12.34 0.79 10.54
C ALA A 278 12.94 2.09 11.10
N ASP A 279 12.94 3.16 10.31
CA ASP A 279 13.42 4.49 10.71
C ASP A 279 12.66 5.03 11.95
N LEU A 280 11.35 4.80 12.01
CA LEU A 280 10.54 5.14 13.19
C LEU A 280 10.99 4.31 14.39
N LEU A 281 11.07 2.99 14.24
CA LEU A 281 11.15 2.03 15.33
C LEU A 281 12.47 2.09 16.10
N VAL A 282 13.59 2.39 15.42
CA VAL A 282 14.93 2.49 16.07
C VAL A 282 15.02 3.61 17.11
N THR A 283 14.10 4.58 17.06
CA THR A 283 14.06 5.71 18.01
C THR A 283 13.01 5.54 19.11
N LYS A 284 12.24 4.46 19.09
CA LYS A 284 11.08 4.27 19.98
C LYS A 284 11.44 3.43 21.20
N PRO A 285 10.76 3.65 22.35
CA PRO A 285 10.80 2.71 23.45
C PRO A 285 10.02 1.43 23.10
N ALA A 286 10.06 0.45 24.01
CA ALA A 286 9.24 -0.75 23.90
C ALA A 286 7.75 -0.39 23.70
N GLY A 287 7.10 -1.08 22.79
CA GLY A 287 5.71 -0.86 22.44
C GLY A 287 5.32 -1.57 21.15
N LEU A 288 4.01 -1.76 20.95
CA LEU A 288 3.46 -2.29 19.70
C LEU A 288 3.03 -1.12 18.81
N PHE A 289 3.68 -1.00 17.65
CA PHE A 289 3.46 0.04 16.66
C PHE A 289 2.85 -0.55 15.37
N GLY A 290 2.18 0.29 14.61
CA GLY A 290 1.64 0.00 13.29
C GLY A 290 1.67 1.21 12.36
N MET A 291 0.99 1.10 11.21
CA MET A 291 1.06 2.12 10.17
C MET A 291 0.54 3.50 10.62
N ALA A 292 -0.43 3.55 11.52
CA ALA A 292 -0.95 4.80 12.07
C ALA A 292 0.12 5.61 12.82
N ASP A 293 1.07 4.93 13.48
CA ASP A 293 2.13 5.57 14.28
C ASP A 293 3.15 6.32 13.42
N LEU A 294 3.27 5.96 12.13
CA LEU A 294 4.08 6.74 11.19
C LEU A 294 3.57 8.18 11.11
N PHE A 295 2.25 8.37 11.14
CA PHE A 295 1.65 9.69 10.99
C PHE A 295 1.49 10.49 12.29
N ALA A 296 1.94 9.96 13.44
CA ALA A 296 1.75 10.60 14.74
C ALA A 296 2.49 11.94 14.89
N ASN A 297 3.55 12.14 14.10
CA ASN A 297 4.39 13.34 14.12
C ASN A 297 4.17 14.26 12.89
N LEU A 298 3.16 13.97 12.07
CA LEU A 298 2.76 14.90 11.01
C LEU A 298 1.99 16.07 11.64
N PRO A 299 2.22 17.30 11.16
CA PRO A 299 1.50 18.48 11.64
C PRO A 299 -0.02 18.37 11.46
#